data_AF-A0A1J4VX35-F1
#
_entry.id   AF-A0A1J4VX35-F1
#
_cell.length_a   1.000
_cell.length_b   1.000
_cell.length_c   1.000
_cell.angle_alpha   90.00
_cell.angle_beta   90.00
_cell.angle_gamma   90.00
#
_symmetry.space_group_name_H-M   'P 1'
#
loop_
_entity.id
_entity.type
_entity.pdbx_description
1 polymer ?
#
loop_
_entity_poly.entity_id
_entity_poly.type
_entity_poly.pdbx_seq_one_letter_code
_entity_poly.pdbx_strand_id
1 'polypeptide(L)'
;MKKRGFTPVAEIVLIILVLVGFGILILAATNFFTKTDIDKNTCHFSVISRGSTPSLAKGYVPLRCKTEKICITGEIIGGSCDEFEGEKGITKVRVSNSPVQGLDQVQKVYAQSMLECWEMMGQGKVSLFSQGAAENFGLGLVYPSCVVCSRIAIDEDSLSNVPFDNMNINEYMKTHLYSKTEKTYFDYMLGEEYAASYSVADNLLNLPDFDVKKDKGGKDIDLVKKDQDTSVELVDPSIISTSREDDLKETAIMFMQISSPSHGGVISNSVGAAAGIGTAGYFSFGPAFLAAGSKTIKGLFSVPGAVIAGILGISQQGAVTASRGVSAGYCGDVEISDDARSGCSAVRTVNYDLTSISEYCQVIEGLP
;
A
#
# COMPACT_ATOMS: atom_id res chain seq x y z
N MET A 1 66.06 -27.72 45.35
CA MET A 1 65.35 -26.45 45.63
C MET A 1 64.53 -26.06 44.39
N LYS A 2 63.19 -26.14 44.46
CA LYS A 2 62.29 -25.79 43.35
C LYS A 2 62.15 -24.26 43.30
N LYS A 3 62.68 -23.62 42.26
CA LYS A 3 62.48 -22.19 41.97
C LYS A 3 60.99 -21.96 41.75
N ARG A 4 60.34 -21.21 42.65
CA ARG A 4 58.94 -20.79 42.50
C ARG A 4 58.87 -19.79 41.34
N GLY A 5 58.03 -20.09 40.36
CA GLY A 5 57.86 -19.29 39.14
C GLY A 5 57.37 -17.89 39.49
N PHE A 6 58.16 -16.89 39.13
CA PHE A 6 57.77 -15.49 39.13
C PHE A 6 57.07 -15.26 37.79
N THR A 7 55.74 -15.35 37.77
CA THR A 7 54.98 -14.87 36.61
C THR A 7 55.13 -13.35 36.57
N PRO A 8 55.68 -12.78 35.49
CA PRO A 8 55.83 -11.34 35.38
C PRO A 8 54.44 -10.71 35.40
N VAL A 9 54.22 -9.77 36.32
CA VAL A 9 52.96 -8.99 36.46
C VAL A 9 52.47 -8.42 35.12
N ALA A 10 53.39 -8.17 34.19
CA ALA A 10 53.11 -7.76 32.81
C ALA A 10 52.20 -8.73 32.03
N GLU A 11 52.33 -10.06 32.22
CA GLU A 11 51.46 -11.04 31.54
C GLU A 11 50.02 -10.94 32.02
N ILE A 12 49.81 -10.72 33.32
CA ILE A 12 48.46 -10.59 33.90
C ILE A 12 47.78 -9.32 33.37
N VAL A 13 48.49 -8.19 33.33
CA VAL A 13 47.95 -6.92 32.81
C VAL A 13 47.59 -7.03 31.33
N LEU A 14 48.42 -7.70 30.53
CA LEU A 14 48.15 -7.93 29.11
C LEU A 14 46.87 -8.75 28.90
N ILE A 15 46.68 -9.83 29.67
CA ILE A 15 45.49 -10.68 29.59
C ILE A 15 44.21 -9.88 29.88
N ILE A 16 44.22 -9.05 30.93
CA ILE A 16 43.07 -8.20 31.28
C ILE A 16 42.75 -7.23 30.14
N LEU A 17 43.77 -6.58 29.56
CA LEU A 17 43.58 -5.63 28.45
C LEU A 17 42.97 -6.30 27.21
N VAL A 18 43.41 -7.51 26.88
CA VAL A 18 42.85 -8.30 25.77
C VAL A 18 41.40 -8.68 26.04
N LEU A 19 41.08 -9.11 27.26
CA LEU A 19 39.70 -9.47 27.63
C LEU A 19 38.75 -8.26 27.57
N VAL A 20 39.18 -7.11 28.06
CA VAL A 20 38.39 -5.86 27.99
C VAL A 20 38.21 -5.42 26.54
N GLY A 21 39.28 -5.43 25.74
CA GLY A 21 39.21 -5.07 24.33
C GLY A 21 38.30 -6.01 23.52
N PHE A 22 38.38 -7.31 23.79
CA PHE A 22 37.50 -8.31 23.18
C PHE A 22 36.05 -8.13 23.61
N GLY A 23 35.80 -7.81 24.89
CA GLY A 23 34.46 -7.50 25.39
C GLY A 23 33.84 -6.29 24.69
N ILE A 24 34.61 -5.22 24.47
CA ILE A 24 34.15 -4.04 23.72
C ILE A 24 33.85 -4.40 22.26
N LEU A 25 34.68 -5.23 21.62
CA LEU A 25 34.43 -5.68 20.24
C LEU A 25 33.19 -6.56 20.11
N ILE A 26 32.94 -7.46 21.05
CA ILE A 26 31.70 -8.24 21.09
C ILE A 26 30.50 -7.32 21.28
N LEU A 27 30.59 -6.35 22.19
CA LEU A 27 29.51 -5.39 22.43
C LEU A 27 29.24 -4.53 21.18
N ALA A 28 30.30 -4.08 20.49
CA ALA A 28 30.17 -3.35 19.23
C ALA A 28 29.58 -4.23 18.11
N ALA A 29 30.04 -5.47 17.97
CA ALA A 29 29.55 -6.40 16.95
C ALA A 29 28.09 -6.77 17.19
N THR A 30 27.71 -7.07 18.44
CA THR A 30 26.32 -7.38 18.79
C THR A 30 25.40 -6.17 18.58
N ASN A 31 25.86 -4.95 18.84
CA ASN A 31 25.10 -3.72 18.53
C ASN A 31 25.03 -3.41 17.02
N PHE A 32 26.02 -3.85 16.23
CA PHE A 32 26.07 -3.58 14.79
C PHE A 32 25.22 -4.58 13.98
N PHE A 33 25.23 -5.86 14.33
CA PHE A 33 24.52 -6.91 13.58
C PHE A 33 23.04 -7.07 13.96
N THR A 34 22.57 -6.45 15.04
CA THR A 34 21.18 -6.58 15.51
C THR A 34 20.21 -5.55 14.92
N LYS A 35 20.69 -4.59 14.12
CA LYS A 35 19.79 -3.64 13.44
C LYS A 35 19.25 -4.23 12.15
N THR A 36 17.98 -4.63 12.19
CA THR A 36 17.11 -5.05 11.09
C THR A 36 16.79 -3.92 10.08
N ASP A 37 17.48 -2.77 10.15
CA ASP A 37 17.39 -1.65 9.21
C ASP A 37 17.77 -2.01 7.75
N ILE A 38 18.36 -3.18 7.55
CA ILE A 38 18.78 -3.69 6.23
C ILE A 38 17.58 -3.84 5.29
N ASP A 39 16.39 -4.15 5.81
CA ASP A 39 15.23 -4.44 4.96
C ASP A 39 14.53 -3.16 4.44
N LYS A 40 14.47 -2.07 5.23
CA LYS A 40 13.83 -0.80 4.81
C LYS A 40 14.59 -0.13 3.68
N ASN A 41 15.91 -0.03 3.81
CA ASN A 41 16.77 0.57 2.79
C ASN A 41 16.80 -0.27 1.50
N THR A 42 16.77 -1.60 1.63
CA THR A 42 16.69 -2.52 0.49
C THR A 42 15.37 -2.36 -0.27
N CYS A 43 14.25 -2.27 0.45
CA CYS A 43 12.95 -1.99 -0.17
C CYS A 43 12.98 -0.63 -0.88
N HIS A 44 13.40 0.44 -0.19
CA HIS A 44 13.47 1.79 -0.78
C HIS A 44 14.35 1.83 -2.03
N PHE A 45 15.53 1.21 -2.00
CA PHE A 45 16.38 1.13 -3.18
C PHE A 45 15.72 0.36 -4.33
N SER A 46 15.03 -0.76 -4.04
CA SER A 46 14.30 -1.51 -5.06
C SER A 46 13.13 -0.72 -5.66
N VAL A 47 12.44 0.09 -4.84
CA VAL A 47 11.38 1.01 -5.22
C VAL A 47 11.92 2.09 -6.16
N ILE A 48 13.02 2.76 -5.79
CA ILE A 48 13.63 3.80 -6.63
C ILE A 48 14.20 3.20 -7.93
N SER A 49 14.88 2.06 -7.86
CA SER A 49 15.42 1.36 -9.03
C SER A 49 14.32 0.95 -10.00
N ARG A 50 13.22 0.38 -9.50
CA ARG A 50 12.06 0.04 -10.32
C ARG A 50 11.36 1.28 -10.87
N GLY A 51 11.17 2.31 -10.03
CA GLY A 51 10.54 3.57 -10.42
C GLY A 51 11.29 4.33 -11.52
N SER A 52 12.62 4.27 -11.50
CA SER A 52 13.51 4.89 -12.50
C SER A 52 13.73 4.04 -13.75
N THR A 53 13.30 2.78 -13.75
CA THR A 53 13.40 1.90 -14.91
C THR A 53 12.31 2.26 -15.94
N PRO A 54 12.60 2.22 -17.27
CA PRO A 54 11.60 2.47 -18.30
C PRO A 54 10.36 1.58 -18.14
N SER A 55 9.16 2.09 -18.47
CA SER A 55 7.87 1.42 -18.22
C SER A 55 7.79 -0.03 -18.71
N LEU A 56 8.41 -0.34 -19.86
CA LEU A 56 8.49 -1.69 -20.43
C LEU A 56 9.39 -2.65 -19.63
N ALA A 57 10.34 -2.12 -18.86
CA ALA A 57 11.32 -2.89 -18.10
C ALA A 57 11.02 -2.94 -16.58
N LYS A 58 10.09 -2.11 -16.07
CA LYS A 58 9.75 -2.04 -14.63
C LYS A 58 9.39 -3.40 -14.03
N GLY A 59 8.63 -4.22 -14.76
CA GLY A 59 8.20 -5.54 -14.29
C GLY A 59 9.35 -6.55 -14.10
N TYR A 60 10.55 -6.30 -14.64
CA TYR A 60 11.73 -7.16 -14.47
C TYR A 60 12.56 -6.81 -13.24
N VAL A 61 12.31 -5.67 -12.60
CA VAL A 61 12.99 -5.27 -11.37
C VAL A 61 12.10 -5.68 -10.19
N PRO A 62 12.40 -6.80 -9.50
CA PRO A 62 11.57 -7.26 -8.40
C PRO A 62 11.64 -6.27 -7.24
N LEU A 63 10.48 -5.99 -6.63
CA LEU A 63 10.45 -5.29 -5.35
C LEU A 63 11.04 -6.22 -4.29
N ARG A 64 11.93 -5.67 -3.45
CA ARG A 64 12.58 -6.38 -2.35
C ARG A 64 12.04 -5.91 -1.00
N CYS A 65 10.75 -5.60 -0.98
CA CYS A 65 10.03 -5.16 0.19
C CYS A 65 9.55 -6.38 0.96
N LYS A 66 9.99 -6.47 2.22
CA LYS A 66 9.50 -7.44 3.19
C LYS A 66 8.54 -6.74 4.12
N THR A 67 7.45 -7.42 4.46
CA THR A 67 6.48 -6.90 5.40
C THR A 67 7.05 -6.91 6.83
N GLU A 68 7.09 -5.75 7.47
CA GLU A 68 7.52 -5.62 8.87
C GLU A 68 6.40 -6.10 9.81
N LYS A 69 6.74 -6.89 10.83
CA LYS A 69 5.77 -7.43 11.80
C LYS A 69 5.97 -6.72 13.13
N ILE A 70 4.97 -5.96 13.57
CA ILE A 70 5.05 -5.10 14.74
C ILE A 70 4.06 -5.60 15.78
N CYS A 71 4.56 -6.06 16.92
CA CYS A 71 3.75 -6.46 18.06
C CYS A 71 3.77 -5.35 19.12
N ILE A 72 2.63 -4.71 19.36
CA ILE A 72 2.48 -3.67 20.37
C ILE A 72 2.06 -4.32 21.68
N THR A 73 2.86 -4.19 22.74
CA THR A 73 2.63 -4.86 24.04
C THR A 73 2.95 -3.97 25.23
N GLY A 74 2.27 -4.16 26.35
CA GLY A 74 2.56 -3.52 27.63
C GLY A 74 3.72 -4.17 28.40
N GLU A 75 4.08 -5.40 28.07
CA GLU A 75 5.03 -6.20 28.84
C GLU A 75 6.50 -5.83 28.56
N ILE A 76 7.35 -6.04 29.58
CA ILE A 76 8.79 -5.84 29.45
C ILE A 76 9.45 -7.06 28.78
N ILE A 77 8.96 -8.23 29.14
CA ILE A 77 9.49 -9.54 28.76
C ILE A 77 8.26 -10.45 28.66
N GLY A 78 7.90 -10.91 27.46
CA GLY A 78 6.84 -11.92 27.33
C GLY A 78 5.83 -11.64 26.24
N GLY A 79 5.40 -10.38 26.08
CA GLY A 79 4.25 -9.98 25.25
C GLY A 79 3.93 -10.87 24.05
N SER A 80 2.75 -11.46 24.05
CA SER A 80 2.25 -12.39 23.04
C SER A 80 1.30 -11.67 22.12
N CYS A 81 1.73 -11.46 20.87
CA CYS A 81 0.80 -11.24 19.76
C CYS A 81 0.63 -12.60 19.08
N ASP A 82 -0.45 -13.29 19.42
CA ASP A 82 -0.74 -14.66 18.97
C ASP A 82 -0.83 -14.76 17.44
N GLU A 83 -1.17 -13.64 16.78
CA GLU A 83 -1.20 -13.49 15.33
C GLU A 83 0.14 -13.74 14.65
N PHE A 84 1.23 -13.58 15.39
CA PHE A 84 2.59 -13.83 14.92
C PHE A 84 3.22 -15.10 15.50
N GLU A 85 2.42 -16.02 16.06
CA GLU A 85 2.96 -17.27 16.59
C GLU A 85 3.72 -18.06 15.51
N GLY A 86 4.98 -18.41 15.81
CA GLY A 86 5.86 -19.12 14.87
C GLY A 86 6.50 -18.26 13.79
N GLU A 87 6.13 -16.98 13.69
CA GLU A 87 6.74 -16.04 12.76
C GLU A 87 8.08 -15.50 13.31
N LYS A 88 9.02 -15.19 12.41
CA LYS A 88 10.34 -14.61 12.76
C LYS A 88 10.38 -13.13 12.41
N GLY A 89 11.23 -12.38 13.10
CA GLY A 89 11.47 -10.96 12.79
C GLY A 89 10.40 -10.02 13.32
N ILE A 90 9.73 -10.39 14.42
CA ILE A 90 8.72 -9.56 15.07
C ILE A 90 9.41 -8.45 15.86
N THR A 91 9.13 -7.20 15.50
CA THR A 91 9.53 -6.02 16.25
C THR A 91 8.52 -5.81 17.39
N LYS A 92 8.95 -6.05 18.63
CA LYS A 92 8.12 -5.76 19.81
C LYS A 92 8.26 -4.30 20.21
N VAL A 93 7.15 -3.56 20.17
CA VAL A 93 7.10 -2.17 20.63
C VAL A 93 6.39 -2.13 21.97
N ARG A 94 7.13 -1.73 22.99
CA ARG A 94 6.59 -1.59 24.33
C ARG A 94 5.85 -0.26 24.47
N VAL A 95 4.61 -0.33 24.95
CA VAL A 95 3.79 0.85 25.28
C VAL A 95 3.34 0.80 26.74
N SER A 96 2.86 1.93 27.24
CA SER A 96 2.34 2.07 28.60
C SER A 96 0.92 1.50 28.66
N ASN A 97 0.59 0.67 29.66
CA ASN A 97 -0.80 0.24 29.90
C ASN A 97 -1.63 1.34 30.62
N SER A 98 -1.38 2.60 30.30
CA SER A 98 -2.12 3.76 30.81
C SER A 98 -3.12 4.20 29.75
N PRO A 99 -4.38 4.51 30.10
CA PRO A 99 -5.40 4.86 29.12
C PRO A 99 -4.99 5.98 28.17
N VAL A 100 -4.33 7.03 28.69
CA VAL A 100 -3.94 8.20 27.88
C VAL A 100 -2.60 7.96 27.19
N GLN A 101 -1.57 7.54 27.94
CA GLN A 101 -0.22 7.40 27.37
C GLN A 101 -0.09 6.19 26.44
N GLY A 102 -0.79 5.10 26.75
CA GLY A 102 -0.82 3.90 25.92
C GLY A 102 -1.47 4.17 24.58
N LEU A 103 -2.63 4.84 24.59
CA LEU A 103 -3.34 5.21 23.37
C LEU A 103 -2.49 6.14 22.49
N ASP A 104 -1.89 7.18 23.07
CA ASP A 104 -0.98 8.09 22.38
C ASP A 104 0.21 7.35 21.74
N GLN A 105 0.81 6.41 22.47
CA GLN A 105 1.94 5.61 21.98
C GLN A 105 1.53 4.62 20.88
N VAL A 106 0.36 3.99 20.99
CA VAL A 106 -0.18 3.11 19.94
C VAL A 106 -0.43 3.93 18.67
N GLN A 107 -1.13 5.06 18.76
CA GLN A 107 -1.38 5.96 17.63
C GLN A 107 -0.08 6.44 16.99
N LYS A 108 0.95 6.73 17.79
CA LYS A 108 2.29 7.06 17.31
C LYS A 108 2.91 5.94 16.48
N VAL A 109 2.80 4.68 16.92
CA VAL A 109 3.33 3.52 16.17
C VAL A 109 2.64 3.38 14.81
N TYR A 110 1.31 3.53 14.77
CA TYR A 110 0.55 3.54 13.52
C TYR A 110 0.97 4.70 12.60
N ALA A 111 0.96 5.93 13.10
CA ALA A 111 1.34 7.12 12.34
C ALA A 111 2.77 7.03 11.78
N GLN A 112 3.71 6.57 12.61
CA GLN A 112 5.10 6.35 12.20
C GLN A 112 5.20 5.26 11.14
N SER A 113 4.47 4.15 11.28
CA SER A 113 4.47 3.06 10.29
C SER A 113 3.88 3.50 8.95
N MET A 114 2.81 4.30 8.96
CA MET A 114 2.22 4.88 7.74
C MET A 114 3.21 5.82 7.03
N LEU A 115 3.86 6.70 7.80
CA LEU A 115 4.84 7.62 7.26
C LEU A 115 6.08 6.89 6.71
N GLU A 116 6.58 5.89 7.41
CA GLU A 116 7.70 5.08 6.94
C GLU A 116 7.35 4.29 5.68
N CYS A 117 6.15 3.74 5.61
CA CYS A 117 5.64 3.11 4.39
C CYS A 117 5.61 4.11 3.22
N TRP A 118 5.14 5.34 3.44
CA TRP A 118 5.15 6.40 2.44
C TRP A 118 6.57 6.78 1.98
N GLU A 119 7.49 7.02 2.91
CA GLU A 119 8.90 7.35 2.62
C GLU A 119 9.59 6.20 1.86
N MET A 120 9.39 4.97 2.33
CA MET A 120 9.98 3.75 1.74
C MET A 120 9.52 3.56 0.30
N MET A 121 8.25 3.85 0.01
CA MET A 121 7.64 3.75 -1.31
C MET A 121 7.91 4.96 -2.22
N GLY A 122 8.88 5.80 -1.84
CA GLY A 122 9.36 6.89 -2.67
C GLY A 122 8.43 8.11 -2.69
N GLN A 123 7.61 8.28 -1.64
CA GLN A 123 6.78 9.47 -1.42
C GLN A 123 5.85 9.79 -2.59
N GLY A 124 5.37 8.77 -3.30
CA GLY A 124 4.51 8.93 -4.48
C GLY A 124 5.20 9.57 -5.70
N LYS A 125 6.50 9.85 -5.64
CA LYS A 125 7.28 10.45 -6.74
C LYS A 125 7.68 9.43 -7.81
N VAL A 126 7.51 8.14 -7.51
CA VAL A 126 7.90 7.04 -8.39
C VAL A 126 6.67 6.23 -8.80
N SER A 127 6.59 5.89 -10.09
CA SER A 127 5.61 4.93 -10.61
C SER A 127 6.23 3.54 -10.57
N LEU A 128 5.73 2.68 -9.67
CA LEU A 128 6.34 1.38 -9.40
C LEU A 128 5.78 0.27 -10.28
N PHE A 129 4.50 0.35 -10.60
CA PHE A 129 3.81 -0.72 -11.26
C PHE A 129 3.92 -0.58 -12.78
N SER A 130 4.28 -1.67 -13.44
CA SER A 130 4.40 -1.69 -14.90
C SER A 130 3.00 -1.76 -15.49
N GLN A 131 2.33 -0.62 -15.60
CA GLN A 131 1.13 -0.52 -16.43
C GLN A 131 1.50 -0.22 -17.89
N GLY A 132 2.73 -0.52 -18.32
CA GLY A 132 3.24 -0.15 -19.65
C GLY A 132 2.35 -0.60 -20.82
N ALA A 133 1.57 -1.68 -20.68
CA ALA A 133 0.57 -2.05 -21.70
C ALA A 133 -0.63 -1.09 -21.72
N ALA A 134 -1.20 -0.79 -20.54
CA ALA A 134 -2.31 0.15 -20.39
C ALA A 134 -1.89 1.60 -20.67
N GLU A 135 -0.71 2.02 -20.20
CA GLU A 135 -0.14 3.35 -20.40
C GLU A 135 0.23 3.60 -21.87
N ASN A 136 0.98 2.67 -22.50
CA ASN A 136 1.49 2.91 -23.86
C ASN A 136 0.49 2.54 -24.95
N PHE A 137 -0.42 1.58 -24.72
CA PHE A 137 -1.34 1.10 -25.75
C PHE A 137 -2.81 1.35 -25.43
N GLY A 138 -3.15 1.85 -24.24
CA GLY A 138 -4.55 1.95 -23.81
C GLY A 138 -5.23 0.58 -23.62
N LEU A 139 -4.43 -0.50 -23.58
CA LEU A 139 -4.91 -1.88 -23.51
C LEU A 139 -4.60 -2.44 -22.12
N GLY A 140 -5.63 -2.63 -21.31
CA GLY A 140 -5.53 -3.24 -19.99
C GLY A 140 -6.52 -2.63 -19.00
N LEU A 141 -6.86 -3.40 -17.97
CA LEU A 141 -7.61 -2.87 -16.82
C LEU A 141 -6.63 -2.08 -15.95
N VAL A 142 -7.02 -0.87 -15.55
CA VAL A 142 -6.32 -0.15 -14.48
C VAL A 142 -6.75 -0.79 -13.17
N TYR A 143 -5.79 -1.41 -12.49
CA TYR A 143 -6.01 -2.02 -11.19
C TYR A 143 -5.11 -1.37 -10.15
N PRO A 144 -5.62 -1.19 -8.91
CA PRO A 144 -4.79 -0.77 -7.80
C PRO A 144 -3.80 -1.90 -7.46
N SER A 145 -2.51 -1.57 -7.53
CA SER A 145 -1.45 -2.43 -7.05
C SER A 145 -0.97 -1.94 -5.71
N CYS A 146 -0.68 -2.87 -4.81
CA CYS A 146 -0.38 -2.57 -3.43
C CYS A 146 0.84 -3.30 -2.90
N VAL A 147 1.45 -2.72 -1.86
CA VAL A 147 2.54 -3.32 -1.09
C VAL A 147 2.17 -3.21 0.38
N VAL A 148 2.17 -4.34 1.09
CA VAL A 148 1.97 -4.36 2.55
C VAL A 148 3.31 -4.06 3.21
N CYS A 149 3.45 -2.84 3.70
CA CYS A 149 4.68 -2.37 4.34
C CYS A 149 4.86 -2.98 5.73
N SER A 150 3.80 -2.98 6.54
CA SER A 150 3.82 -3.55 7.87
C SER A 150 2.50 -4.20 8.26
N ARG A 151 2.60 -5.13 9.21
CA ARG A 151 1.55 -5.88 9.88
C ARG A 151 1.66 -5.53 11.36
N ILE A 152 0.59 -5.01 11.97
CA ILE A 152 0.55 -4.55 13.35
C ILE A 152 -0.47 -5.40 14.11
N ALA A 153 0.00 -6.07 15.16
CA ALA A 153 -0.83 -6.80 16.11
C ALA A 153 -0.72 -6.15 17.49
N ILE A 154 -1.80 -6.19 18.26
CA ILE A 154 -1.90 -5.59 19.59
C ILE A 154 -2.10 -6.72 20.61
N ASP A 155 -1.23 -6.78 21.61
CA ASP A 155 -1.36 -7.65 22.76
C ASP A 155 -2.41 -7.05 23.72
N GLU A 156 -3.69 -7.34 23.43
CA GLU A 156 -4.85 -6.80 24.14
C GLU A 156 -4.81 -7.11 25.65
N ASP A 157 -4.36 -8.31 26.02
CA ASP A 157 -4.25 -8.75 27.40
C ASP A 157 -3.31 -7.85 28.21
N SER A 158 -2.15 -7.50 27.63
CA SER A 158 -1.18 -6.60 28.26
C SER A 158 -1.61 -5.13 28.27
N LEU A 159 -2.58 -4.75 27.43
CA LEU A 159 -3.04 -3.38 27.19
C LEU A 159 -4.52 -3.17 27.52
N SER A 160 -5.06 -3.98 28.44
CA SER A 160 -6.48 -3.98 28.82
C SER A 160 -7.04 -2.64 29.30
N ASN A 161 -6.18 -1.67 29.69
CA ASN A 161 -6.62 -0.34 30.14
C ASN A 161 -6.56 0.72 29.03
N VAL A 162 -6.08 0.38 27.83
CA VAL A 162 -5.99 1.31 26.71
C VAL A 162 -7.33 1.33 25.98
N PRO A 163 -8.01 2.49 25.88
CA PRO A 163 -9.33 2.58 25.26
C PRO A 163 -9.18 2.68 23.74
N PHE A 164 -9.00 1.54 23.07
CA PHE A 164 -8.81 1.47 21.62
C PHE A 164 -10.01 2.03 20.82
N ASP A 165 -11.22 2.04 21.39
CA ASP A 165 -12.41 2.67 20.81
C ASP A 165 -12.23 4.18 20.53
N ASN A 166 -11.33 4.83 21.29
CA ASN A 166 -11.00 6.25 21.14
C ASN A 166 -9.82 6.49 20.18
N MET A 167 -9.29 5.44 19.55
CA MET A 167 -8.15 5.56 18.66
C MET A 167 -8.55 6.34 17.41
N ASN A 168 -7.84 7.45 17.16
CA ASN A 168 -8.01 8.24 15.94
C ASN A 168 -6.67 8.59 15.32
N ILE A 169 -6.19 7.72 14.42
CA ILE A 169 -4.88 7.87 13.77
C ILE A 169 -4.87 9.14 12.89
N ASN A 170 -5.97 9.45 12.21
CA ASN A 170 -6.11 10.64 11.38
C ASN A 170 -5.89 11.93 12.18
N GLU A 171 -6.54 12.05 13.33
CA GLU A 171 -6.41 13.22 14.19
C GLU A 171 -5.05 13.29 14.86
N TYR A 172 -4.48 12.14 15.25
CA TYR A 172 -3.10 12.06 15.74
C TYR A 172 -2.11 12.63 14.72
N MET A 173 -2.18 12.16 13.46
CA MET A 173 -1.29 12.59 12.38
C MET A 173 -1.41 14.09 12.07
N LYS A 174 -2.61 14.69 12.23
CA LYS A 174 -2.86 16.12 12.02
C LYS A 174 -2.38 17.03 13.15
N THR A 175 -2.23 16.50 14.36
CA THR A 175 -1.95 17.30 15.57
C THR A 175 -0.52 17.12 16.09
N HIS A 176 0.14 16.00 15.74
CA HIS A 176 1.47 15.67 16.26
C HIS A 176 2.58 15.94 15.23
N LEU A 177 3.66 16.57 15.70
CA LEU A 177 4.85 16.85 14.90
C LEU A 177 5.63 15.56 14.59
N TYR A 178 6.08 15.43 13.35
CA TYR A 178 7.04 14.40 12.98
C TYR A 178 8.43 14.79 13.48
N SER A 179 9.08 13.94 14.28
CA SER A 179 10.30 14.28 15.03
C SER A 179 11.49 14.79 14.20
N LYS A 180 11.50 14.55 12.89
CA LYS A 180 12.57 15.00 11.99
C LYS A 180 12.30 16.38 11.36
N THR A 181 11.11 16.95 11.56
CA THR A 181 10.66 18.17 10.89
C THR A 181 9.81 19.05 11.82
N GLU A 182 9.55 20.29 11.41
CA GLU A 182 8.59 21.18 12.10
C GLU A 182 7.14 20.98 11.62
N LYS A 183 6.90 19.96 10.79
CA LYS A 183 5.58 19.63 10.23
C LYS A 183 4.92 18.49 10.99
N THR A 184 3.59 18.46 10.96
CA THR A 184 2.83 17.30 11.44
C THR A 184 3.04 16.09 10.52
N TYR A 185 2.73 14.88 10.97
CA TYR A 185 2.78 13.69 10.09
C TYR A 185 1.95 13.90 8.83
N PHE A 186 0.76 14.46 9.00
CA PHE A 186 -0.16 14.81 7.93
C PHE A 186 0.43 15.83 6.96
N ASP A 187 0.91 16.98 7.46
CA ASP A 187 1.47 18.04 6.62
C ASP A 187 2.74 17.59 5.89
N TYR A 188 3.53 16.71 6.51
CA TYR A 188 4.70 16.12 5.89
C TYR A 188 4.31 15.19 4.73
N MET A 189 3.33 14.30 4.94
CA MET A 189 2.87 13.38 3.90
C MET A 189 2.17 14.08 2.74
N LEU A 190 1.36 15.11 3.03
CA LEU A 190 0.65 15.86 1.99
C LEU A 190 1.58 16.75 1.18
N GLY A 191 2.55 17.42 1.83
CA GLY A 191 3.48 18.34 1.16
C GLY A 191 2.81 19.46 0.34
N GLU A 192 3.58 20.42 -0.15
CA GLU A 192 3.05 21.46 -1.06
C GLU A 192 3.19 21.06 -2.55
N GLU A 193 3.96 20.00 -2.84
CA GLU A 193 4.39 19.71 -4.21
C GLU A 193 3.97 18.31 -4.71
N TYR A 194 3.71 17.35 -3.80
CA TYR A 194 3.36 15.96 -4.13
C TYR A 194 2.24 15.46 -3.20
N ALA A 195 0.98 15.67 -3.59
CA ALA A 195 -0.18 15.28 -2.79
C ALA A 195 -0.27 13.76 -2.67
N ALA A 196 0.17 13.22 -1.54
CA ALA A 196 -0.26 11.90 -1.10
C ALA A 196 -1.77 11.95 -0.84
N SER A 197 -2.53 10.95 -1.28
CA SER A 197 -3.79 10.64 -0.60
C SER A 197 -3.45 9.74 0.58
N TYR A 198 -4.17 9.79 1.69
CA TYR A 198 -4.08 8.75 2.69
C TYR A 198 -5.46 8.56 3.30
N SER A 199 -5.75 7.35 3.74
CA SER A 199 -6.97 7.07 4.49
C SER A 199 -6.69 6.05 5.56
N VAL A 200 -7.31 6.20 6.71
CA VAL A 200 -7.30 5.16 7.76
C VAL A 200 -8.58 4.37 7.57
N ALA A 201 -8.53 3.02 7.65
CA ALA A 201 -9.74 2.21 7.52
C ALA A 201 -10.79 2.68 8.53
N ASP A 202 -12.04 2.76 8.04
CA ASP A 202 -13.18 3.21 8.83
C ASP A 202 -13.47 2.26 10.00
N ASN A 203 -12.92 1.04 10.03
CA ASN A 203 -13.12 0.08 11.11
C ASN A 203 -12.14 0.27 12.29
N LEU A 204 -11.06 1.04 12.12
CA LEU A 204 -10.14 1.43 13.22
C LEU A 204 -10.63 2.66 13.98
N LEU A 205 -11.67 3.30 13.45
CA LEU A 205 -12.31 4.44 14.05
C LEU A 205 -13.76 4.04 14.26
N ASN A 206 -14.29 4.12 15.48
CA ASN A 206 -15.72 4.36 15.62
C ASN A 206 -16.01 5.78 15.11
N LEU A 207 -15.87 6.02 13.80
CA LEU A 207 -16.39 7.23 13.19
C LEU A 207 -17.91 7.10 13.33
N PRO A 208 -18.59 8.05 13.98
CA PRO A 208 -20.04 8.09 13.92
C PRO A 208 -20.41 8.09 12.44
N ASP A 209 -21.26 7.15 12.03
CA ASP A 209 -21.77 7.02 10.66
C ASP A 209 -21.81 8.40 10.01
N PHE A 210 -21.00 8.60 8.96
CA PHE A 210 -21.24 9.70 8.05
C PHE A 210 -22.54 9.36 7.33
N ASP A 211 -23.65 9.62 8.03
CA ASP A 211 -25.00 9.54 7.54
C ASP A 211 -25.05 10.63 6.47
N VAL A 212 -24.72 10.22 5.23
CA VAL A 212 -24.98 11.00 4.03
C VAL A 212 -26.47 11.21 4.07
N LYS A 213 -26.87 12.35 4.67
CA LYS A 213 -28.26 12.76 4.79
C LYS A 213 -28.81 12.69 3.37
N LYS A 214 -29.52 11.61 3.07
CA LYS A 214 -30.40 11.54 1.92
C LYS A 214 -31.33 12.72 2.12
N ASP A 215 -31.15 13.72 1.27
CA ASP A 215 -31.97 14.91 1.31
C ASP A 215 -33.42 14.44 1.32
N LYS A 216 -34.23 14.98 2.23
CA LYS A 216 -35.64 14.59 2.44
C LYS A 216 -36.54 14.85 1.22
N GLY A 217 -35.95 15.15 0.07
CA GLY A 217 -36.60 15.42 -1.21
C GLY A 217 -36.64 14.24 -2.19
N GLY A 218 -36.09 13.06 -1.88
CA GLY A 218 -36.35 11.82 -2.65
C GLY A 218 -36.21 11.96 -4.17
N LYS A 219 -35.27 12.78 -4.63
CA LYS A 219 -34.93 12.90 -6.06
C LYS A 219 -33.58 12.28 -6.25
N ASP A 220 -33.58 11.09 -6.81
CA ASP A 220 -32.42 10.45 -7.37
C ASP A 220 -31.73 11.46 -8.29
N ILE A 221 -30.46 11.73 -8.02
CA ILE A 221 -29.61 12.46 -8.94
C ILE A 221 -29.35 11.47 -10.08
N ASP A 222 -30.10 11.61 -11.19
CA ASP A 222 -29.86 10.90 -12.45
C ASP A 222 -28.50 11.34 -13.02
N LEU A 223 -27.42 10.78 -12.46
CA LEU A 223 -26.15 10.69 -13.14
C LEU A 223 -26.26 9.50 -14.08
N VAL A 224 -26.31 9.81 -15.38
CA VAL A 224 -26.34 8.89 -16.54
C VAL A 224 -27.74 8.60 -17.07
N LYS A 225 -28.09 9.30 -18.17
CA LYS A 225 -29.18 8.89 -19.06
C LYS A 225 -28.89 7.49 -19.60
N LYS A 226 -29.72 6.55 -19.19
CA LYS A 226 -29.67 5.13 -19.50
C LYS A 226 -30.32 4.87 -20.88
N ASP A 227 -29.54 5.00 -21.94
CA ASP A 227 -29.88 4.45 -23.26
C ASP A 227 -28.82 3.40 -23.64
N GLN A 228 -28.94 2.20 -23.07
CA GLN A 228 -28.70 0.90 -23.72
C GLN A 228 -28.70 -0.25 -22.69
N ASP A 229 -29.22 -1.38 -23.16
CA ASP A 229 -29.63 -2.58 -22.46
C ASP A 229 -28.43 -3.46 -22.04
N THR A 230 -27.67 -3.01 -21.04
CA THR A 230 -26.66 -3.84 -20.37
C THR A 230 -27.07 -4.05 -18.91
N SER A 231 -27.60 -5.24 -18.62
CA SER A 231 -27.79 -5.72 -17.25
C SER A 231 -26.42 -6.03 -16.64
N VAL A 232 -25.79 -5.01 -16.07
CA VAL A 232 -24.76 -5.22 -15.05
C VAL A 232 -25.51 -5.39 -13.74
N GLU A 233 -25.53 -6.62 -13.22
CA GLU A 233 -25.93 -6.89 -11.84
C GLU A 233 -24.94 -6.14 -10.94
N LEU A 234 -25.36 -4.97 -10.45
CA LEU A 234 -24.63 -4.28 -9.41
C LEU A 234 -24.71 -5.16 -8.18
N VAL A 235 -23.56 -5.62 -7.71
CA VAL A 235 -23.41 -6.35 -6.46
C VAL A 235 -24.04 -5.51 -5.36
N ASP A 236 -25.03 -6.08 -4.68
CA ASP A 236 -25.76 -5.40 -3.62
C ASP A 236 -24.79 -5.03 -2.48
N PRO A 237 -24.53 -3.73 -2.24
CA PRO A 237 -23.59 -3.31 -1.20
C PRO A 237 -24.08 -3.62 0.21
N SER A 238 -25.34 -4.07 0.39
CA SER A 238 -25.84 -4.57 1.67
C SER A 238 -25.29 -5.94 2.08
N ILE A 239 -24.50 -6.61 1.23
CA ILE A 239 -23.83 -7.88 1.55
C ILE A 239 -22.46 -7.66 2.25
N ILE A 240 -21.94 -6.42 2.31
CA ILE A 240 -20.61 -6.14 2.91
C ILE A 240 -20.69 -5.72 4.39
N SER A 241 -21.86 -5.39 4.94
CA SER A 241 -21.97 -4.84 6.29
C SER A 241 -22.47 -5.87 7.32
N THR A 242 -21.59 -6.77 7.75
CA THR A 242 -21.51 -7.27 9.14
C THR A 242 -20.21 -8.07 9.31
N SER A 243 -19.05 -7.42 9.16
CA SER A 243 -17.87 -7.93 9.84
C SER A 243 -18.15 -7.78 11.34
N ARG A 244 -18.37 -8.90 12.01
CA ARG A 244 -18.54 -8.97 13.46
C ARG A 244 -17.47 -8.12 14.14
N GLU A 245 -17.84 -7.46 15.24
CA GLU A 245 -16.95 -6.85 16.25
C GLU A 245 -15.89 -7.82 16.81
N ASP A 246 -15.96 -9.11 16.46
CA ASP A 246 -14.99 -10.10 16.86
C ASP A 246 -13.72 -9.95 16.01
N ASP A 247 -12.72 -9.30 16.62
CA ASP A 247 -11.28 -9.45 16.42
C ASP A 247 -10.58 -8.52 15.40
N LEU A 248 -10.26 -7.30 15.82
CA LEU A 248 -9.16 -6.46 15.29
C LEU A 248 -7.78 -7.08 15.57
N LYS A 249 -7.61 -8.38 15.32
CA LYS A 249 -6.38 -9.12 15.67
C LYS A 249 -5.15 -8.57 14.97
N GLU A 250 -5.32 -8.10 13.74
CA GLU A 250 -4.19 -7.64 12.94
C GLU A 250 -4.56 -6.56 11.92
N THR A 251 -3.77 -5.49 11.88
CA THR A 251 -3.89 -4.39 10.92
C THR A 251 -2.69 -4.35 9.96
N ALA A 252 -2.96 -4.30 8.65
CA ALA A 252 -1.94 -4.03 7.64
C ALA A 252 -1.83 -2.53 7.34
N ILE A 253 -0.59 -2.03 7.27
CA ILE A 253 -0.25 -0.74 6.67
C ILE A 253 0.18 -0.98 5.24
N MET A 254 -0.59 -0.44 4.31
CA MET A 254 -0.50 -0.75 2.90
C MET A 254 -0.30 0.51 2.08
N PHE A 255 0.70 0.49 1.21
CA PHE A 255 0.85 1.47 0.16
C PHE A 255 0.11 0.98 -1.08
N MET A 256 -0.64 1.86 -1.72
CA MET A 256 -1.31 1.61 -2.99
C MET A 256 -0.96 2.70 -3.99
N GLN A 257 -0.88 2.31 -5.26
CA GLN A 257 -0.75 3.25 -6.36
C GLN A 257 -1.77 2.92 -7.44
N ILE A 258 -2.53 3.93 -7.83
CA ILE A 258 -3.52 3.86 -8.89
C ILE A 258 -3.04 4.75 -10.03
N SER A 259 -2.53 4.16 -11.10
CA SER A 259 -2.16 4.90 -12.31
C SER A 259 -3.34 4.94 -13.26
N SER A 260 -3.74 6.13 -13.70
CA SER A 260 -4.77 6.30 -14.72
C SER A 260 -4.14 6.93 -15.97
N PRO A 261 -4.44 6.44 -17.19
CA PRO A 261 -3.90 7.04 -18.40
C PRO A 261 -4.49 8.44 -18.63
N SER A 262 -3.68 9.36 -19.18
CA SER A 262 -4.12 10.71 -19.53
C SER A 262 -5.12 10.70 -20.70
N HIS A 263 -6.07 11.65 -20.74
CA HIS A 263 -7.10 11.70 -21.79
C HIS A 263 -6.48 11.81 -23.19
N GLY A 264 -5.45 12.65 -23.33
CA GLY A 264 -4.72 12.82 -24.59
C GLY A 264 -4.03 11.54 -25.05
N GLY A 265 -3.47 10.75 -24.12
CA GLY A 265 -2.82 9.48 -24.43
C GLY A 265 -3.81 8.40 -24.88
N VAL A 266 -4.97 8.29 -24.23
CA VAL A 266 -6.00 7.32 -24.65
C VAL A 266 -6.55 7.67 -26.03
N ILE A 267 -6.83 8.95 -26.30
CA ILE A 267 -7.36 9.40 -27.59
C ILE A 267 -6.32 9.24 -28.71
N SER A 268 -5.07 9.65 -28.49
CA SER A 268 -4.01 9.52 -29.50
C SER A 268 -3.66 8.07 -29.79
N ASN A 269 -3.64 7.20 -28.77
CA ASN A 269 -3.42 5.76 -28.95
C ASN A 269 -4.61 5.08 -29.64
N SER A 270 -5.85 5.50 -29.32
CA SER A 270 -7.05 4.99 -29.99
C SER A 270 -7.10 5.42 -31.46
N VAL A 271 -6.76 6.67 -31.76
CA VAL A 271 -6.68 7.19 -33.13
C VAL A 271 -5.50 6.58 -33.89
N GLY A 272 -4.34 6.42 -33.23
CA GLY A 272 -3.17 5.76 -33.80
C GLY A 272 -3.40 4.28 -34.08
N ALA A 273 -4.12 3.57 -33.21
CA ALA A 273 -4.58 2.21 -33.45
C ALA A 273 -5.60 2.17 -34.60
N ALA A 274 -6.58 3.07 -34.62
CA ALA A 274 -7.56 3.15 -35.71
C ALA A 274 -6.93 3.50 -37.06
N ALA A 275 -5.90 4.34 -37.08
CA ALA A 275 -5.13 4.71 -38.27
C ALA A 275 -4.07 3.67 -38.65
N GLY A 276 -3.63 2.84 -37.69
CA GLY A 276 -2.56 1.84 -37.83
C GLY A 276 -3.03 0.39 -38.05
N ILE A 277 -4.33 0.12 -38.18
CA ILE A 277 -4.83 -1.24 -38.46
C ILE A 277 -4.56 -1.61 -39.92
N GLY A 278 -3.41 -2.26 -40.09
CA GLY A 278 -3.26 -3.42 -40.96
C GLY A 278 -2.77 -4.68 -40.22
N THR A 279 -1.96 -4.58 -39.16
CA THR A 279 -1.14 -5.77 -38.77
C THR A 279 -0.93 -6.08 -37.28
N ALA A 280 -1.20 -5.19 -36.30
CA ALA A 280 -0.78 -5.45 -34.90
C ALA A 280 -1.87 -5.95 -33.92
N GLY A 281 -3.14 -6.01 -34.32
CA GLY A 281 -4.28 -6.26 -33.40
C GLY A 281 -4.48 -7.70 -32.90
N TYR A 282 -3.63 -8.66 -33.27
CA TYR A 282 -3.85 -10.09 -32.99
C TYR A 282 -3.12 -10.64 -31.75
N PHE A 283 -2.25 -9.87 -31.09
CA PHE A 283 -1.30 -10.44 -30.11
C PHE A 283 -1.59 -10.23 -28.61
N SER A 284 -2.64 -9.52 -28.21
CA SER A 284 -2.73 -9.07 -26.80
C SER A 284 -3.93 -9.57 -25.97
N PHE A 285 -4.80 -10.43 -26.50
CA PHE A 285 -5.92 -10.99 -25.72
C PHE A 285 -5.64 -12.46 -25.39
N GLY A 286 -5.47 -12.77 -24.10
CA GLY A 286 -5.30 -14.14 -23.62
C GLY A 286 -6.49 -15.04 -23.99
N PRO A 287 -6.30 -16.38 -24.00
CA PRO A 287 -7.26 -17.34 -24.56
C PRO A 287 -8.66 -17.31 -23.89
N ALA A 288 -8.79 -16.77 -22.68
CA ALA A 288 -10.07 -16.65 -21.98
C ALA A 288 -11.06 -15.69 -22.67
N PHE A 289 -10.60 -14.63 -23.34
CA PHE A 289 -11.50 -13.67 -24.02
C PHE A 289 -11.95 -14.18 -25.40
N LEU A 290 -11.17 -15.05 -26.05
CA LEU A 290 -11.53 -15.67 -27.33
C LEU A 290 -12.60 -16.77 -27.20
N ALA A 291 -12.68 -17.43 -26.04
CA ALA A 291 -13.67 -18.49 -25.82
C ALA A 291 -15.11 -17.95 -25.72
N ALA A 292 -15.30 -16.78 -25.09
CA ALA A 292 -16.62 -16.15 -24.94
C ALA A 292 -17.18 -15.56 -26.26
N GLY A 293 -16.32 -15.27 -27.25
CA GLY A 293 -16.73 -14.69 -28.55
C GLY A 293 -16.98 -15.71 -29.68
N SER A 294 -16.61 -16.98 -29.51
CA SER A 294 -16.49 -17.92 -30.64
C SER A 294 -17.79 -18.28 -31.37
N LYS A 295 -18.98 -18.05 -30.78
CA LYS A 295 -20.27 -18.35 -31.42
C LYS A 295 -20.88 -17.20 -32.23
N THR A 296 -20.36 -15.97 -32.11
CA THR A 296 -20.98 -14.78 -32.75
C THR A 296 -20.06 -14.11 -33.80
N ILE A 297 -18.85 -14.63 -34.04
CA ILE A 297 -17.81 -14.00 -34.89
C ILE A 297 -17.59 -14.80 -36.19
N LYS A 298 -18.66 -15.31 -36.83
CA LYS A 298 -18.56 -15.77 -38.24
C LYS A 298 -18.97 -14.70 -39.26
N GLY A 299 -19.60 -13.59 -38.82
CA GLY A 299 -20.00 -12.48 -39.68
C GLY A 299 -19.09 -11.24 -39.62
N LEU A 300 -18.11 -11.20 -38.71
CA LEU A 300 -17.33 -9.98 -38.45
C LEU A 300 -16.15 -9.75 -39.42
N PHE A 301 -15.80 -10.74 -40.25
CA PHE A 301 -14.69 -10.63 -41.22
C PHE A 301 -15.05 -9.84 -42.49
N SER A 302 -16.32 -9.48 -42.70
CA SER A 302 -16.75 -8.67 -43.86
C SER A 302 -17.05 -7.21 -43.51
N VAL A 303 -16.89 -6.80 -42.25
CA VAL A 303 -17.13 -5.42 -41.82
C VAL A 303 -15.82 -4.63 -41.98
N PRO A 304 -15.82 -3.50 -42.72
CA PRO A 304 -14.61 -2.71 -42.92
C PRO A 304 -14.00 -2.30 -41.56
N GLY A 305 -12.68 -2.46 -41.41
CA GLY A 305 -11.96 -2.39 -40.13
C GLY A 305 -12.19 -1.12 -39.27
N ALA A 306 -12.72 -0.05 -39.87
CA ALA A 306 -13.12 1.16 -39.17
C ALA A 306 -14.22 0.94 -38.11
N VAL A 307 -15.15 -0.02 -38.31
CA VAL A 307 -16.26 -0.26 -37.36
C VAL A 307 -15.79 -1.02 -36.11
N ILE A 308 -14.83 -1.93 -36.26
CA ILE A 308 -14.27 -2.70 -35.13
C ILE A 308 -13.43 -1.80 -34.22
N ALA A 309 -12.67 -0.86 -34.80
CA ALA A 309 -11.92 0.14 -34.03
C ALA A 309 -12.85 1.05 -33.19
N GLY A 310 -14.01 1.43 -33.73
CA GLY A 310 -15.01 2.23 -33.01
C GLY A 310 -15.62 1.51 -31.80
N ILE A 311 -15.93 0.21 -31.92
CA ILE A 311 -16.51 -0.58 -30.83
C ILE A 311 -15.48 -0.82 -29.71
N LEU A 312 -14.22 -1.10 -30.07
CA LEU A 312 -13.15 -1.27 -29.08
C LEU A 312 -12.83 0.04 -28.34
N GLY A 313 -12.82 1.18 -29.04
CA GLY A 313 -12.61 2.49 -28.41
C GLY A 313 -13.65 2.86 -27.36
N ILE A 314 -14.94 2.55 -27.61
CA ILE A 314 -16.02 2.82 -26.63
C ILE A 314 -15.86 1.96 -25.37
N SER A 315 -15.51 0.67 -25.53
CA SER A 315 -15.30 -0.22 -24.37
C SER A 315 -14.11 0.20 -23.50
N GLN A 316 -13.06 0.77 -24.10
CA GLN A 316 -11.89 1.26 -23.38
C GLN A 316 -12.18 2.55 -22.60
N GLN A 317 -12.98 3.46 -23.16
CA GLN A 317 -13.41 4.66 -22.44
C GLN A 317 -14.29 4.35 -21.23
N GLY A 318 -15.11 3.30 -21.30
CA GLY A 318 -15.88 2.81 -20.15
C GLY A 318 -14.99 2.35 -19.01
N ALA A 319 -13.95 1.55 -19.30
CA ALA A 319 -13.01 1.06 -18.29
C ALA A 319 -12.19 2.22 -17.66
N VAL A 320 -11.69 3.16 -18.47
CA VAL A 320 -10.94 4.32 -17.97
C VAL A 320 -11.82 5.23 -17.11
N THR A 321 -13.08 5.45 -17.49
CA THR A 321 -14.03 6.25 -16.69
C THR A 321 -14.35 5.57 -15.36
N ALA A 322 -14.57 4.25 -15.37
CA ALA A 322 -14.80 3.48 -14.15
C ALA A 322 -13.57 3.51 -13.22
N SER A 323 -12.37 3.25 -13.74
CA SER A 323 -11.12 3.29 -12.96
C SER A 323 -10.82 4.69 -12.44
N ARG A 324 -11.19 5.76 -13.16
CA ARG A 324 -11.08 7.14 -12.68
C ARG A 324 -12.11 7.48 -11.62
N GLY A 325 -13.34 6.97 -11.73
CA GLY A 325 -14.33 7.11 -10.66
C GLY A 325 -13.84 6.47 -9.35
N VAL A 326 -13.24 5.29 -9.45
CA VAL A 326 -12.58 4.60 -8.34
C VAL A 326 -11.38 5.41 -7.83
N SER A 327 -10.53 5.92 -8.72
CA SER A 327 -9.36 6.74 -8.34
C SER A 327 -9.76 8.05 -7.66
N ALA A 328 -10.73 8.78 -8.21
CA ALA A 328 -11.23 10.04 -7.66
C ALA A 328 -11.92 9.83 -6.30
N GLY A 329 -12.65 8.73 -6.15
CA GLY A 329 -13.22 8.32 -4.86
C GLY A 329 -12.15 8.04 -3.80
N TYR A 330 -11.00 7.47 -4.19
CA TYR A 330 -9.92 7.13 -3.25
C TYR A 330 -8.86 8.21 -3.04
N CYS A 331 -8.72 9.14 -3.98
CA CYS A 331 -7.60 10.07 -4.03
C CYS A 331 -7.97 11.55 -3.88
N GLY A 332 -9.25 11.84 -3.66
CA GLY A 332 -9.75 13.21 -3.86
C GLY A 332 -9.63 13.60 -5.33
N ASP A 333 -10.05 14.83 -5.67
CA ASP A 333 -9.97 15.34 -7.04
C ASP A 333 -8.55 15.19 -7.59
N VAL A 334 -8.33 14.14 -8.40
CA VAL A 334 -7.18 14.04 -9.29
C VAL A 334 -7.42 15.14 -10.32
N GLU A 335 -6.96 16.36 -10.00
CA GLU A 335 -7.23 17.54 -10.82
C GLU A 335 -6.95 17.22 -12.28
N ILE A 336 -7.96 17.47 -13.10
CA ILE A 336 -7.96 17.33 -14.56
C ILE A 336 -7.17 18.50 -15.16
N SER A 337 -5.92 18.65 -14.72
CA SER A 337 -4.93 19.54 -15.32
C SER A 337 -4.24 18.80 -16.47
N ASP A 338 -3.86 19.52 -17.53
CA ASP A 338 -3.15 18.96 -18.69
C ASP A 338 -1.80 18.31 -18.31
N ASP A 339 -1.27 18.62 -17.13
CA ASP A 339 -0.13 17.94 -16.49
C ASP A 339 -0.57 16.73 -15.65
N ALA A 340 -1.53 15.95 -16.15
CA ALA A 340 -2.14 14.82 -15.44
C ALA A 340 -1.07 13.90 -14.86
N ARG A 341 -0.90 13.99 -13.53
CA ARG A 341 0.06 13.22 -12.74
C ARG A 341 -0.15 11.73 -13.02
N SER A 342 0.94 10.97 -13.04
CA SER A 342 1.03 9.56 -13.47
C SER A 342 0.27 8.56 -12.58
N GLY A 343 -0.71 9.01 -11.81
CA GLY A 343 -1.45 8.25 -10.83
C GLY A 343 -1.55 8.94 -9.48
N CYS A 344 -2.33 8.33 -8.61
CA CYS A 344 -2.41 8.66 -7.19
C CYS A 344 -1.68 7.59 -6.39
N SER A 345 -0.98 8.00 -5.35
CA SER A 345 -0.41 7.09 -4.37
C SER A 345 -1.07 7.34 -3.02
N ALA A 346 -1.40 6.28 -2.30
CA ALA A 346 -1.96 6.38 -0.97
C ALA A 346 -1.40 5.37 0.01
N VAL A 347 -1.36 5.75 1.28
CA VAL A 347 -1.10 4.81 2.39
C VAL A 347 -2.38 4.62 3.16
N ARG A 348 -2.74 3.36 3.42
CA ARG A 348 -3.93 2.99 4.15
C ARG A 348 -3.67 1.97 5.23
N THR A 349 -4.47 2.02 6.27
CA THR A 349 -4.62 0.93 7.23
C THR A 349 -5.80 0.07 6.79
N VAL A 350 -5.70 -1.26 6.88
CA VAL A 350 -6.78 -2.21 6.60
C VAL A 350 -6.66 -3.40 7.55
N ASN A 351 -7.75 -4.11 7.82
CA ASN A 351 -7.66 -5.39 8.51
C ASN A 351 -6.81 -6.36 7.66
N TYR A 352 -5.92 -7.10 8.32
CA TYR A 352 -5.06 -8.06 7.62
C TYR A 352 -5.82 -9.37 7.37
N ASP A 353 -6.79 -9.31 6.46
CA ASP A 353 -7.46 -10.46 5.92
C ASP A 353 -7.59 -10.33 4.39
N LEU A 354 -7.72 -11.48 3.73
CA LEU A 354 -7.74 -11.52 2.26
C LEU A 354 -8.91 -10.70 1.69
N THR A 355 -10.05 -10.66 2.39
CA THR A 355 -11.26 -9.99 1.93
C THR A 355 -11.04 -8.48 1.95
N SER A 356 -10.69 -7.91 3.11
CA SER A 356 -10.43 -6.48 3.25
C SER A 356 -9.28 -6.00 2.38
N ILE A 357 -8.20 -6.78 2.20
CA ILE A 357 -7.11 -6.38 1.30
C ILE A 357 -7.57 -6.41 -0.17
N SER A 358 -8.33 -7.43 -0.57
CA SER A 358 -8.77 -7.58 -1.97
C SER A 358 -9.75 -6.50 -2.44
N GLU A 359 -10.48 -5.86 -1.51
CA GLU A 359 -11.34 -4.71 -1.82
C GLU A 359 -10.56 -3.53 -2.37
N TYR A 360 -9.33 -3.34 -1.89
CA TYR A 360 -8.48 -2.22 -2.29
C TYR A 360 -7.39 -2.62 -3.29
N CYS A 361 -7.03 -3.90 -3.34
CA CYS A 361 -5.83 -4.36 -4.02
C CYS A 361 -6.09 -5.62 -4.83
N GLN A 362 -6.09 -5.48 -6.15
CA GLN A 362 -6.22 -6.63 -7.04
C GLN A 362 -4.89 -7.39 -7.15
N VAL A 363 -3.78 -6.69 -7.00
CA VAL A 363 -2.43 -7.27 -7.04
C VAL A 363 -1.65 -6.78 -5.84
N ILE A 364 -1.22 -7.73 -5.01
CA ILE A 364 -0.28 -7.48 -3.92
C ILE A 364 1.11 -7.83 -4.43
N GLU A 365 2.02 -6.85 -4.46
CA GLU A 365 3.43 -7.07 -4.76
C GLU A 365 4.26 -7.04 -3.48
N GLY A 366 5.14 -8.02 -3.30
CA GLY A 366 6.01 -8.13 -2.13
C GLY A 366 6.07 -9.55 -1.57
N LEU A 367 6.99 -9.75 -0.62
CA LEU A 367 7.05 -10.99 0.15
C LEU A 367 6.32 -10.75 1.49
N PRO A 368 5.23 -11.47 1.78
CA PRO A 368 4.56 -11.40 3.08
C PRO A 368 5.44 -11.92 4.23
#